data_AF-A0A0H2WKQ2-F1
#
_entry.id   AF-A0A0H2WKQ2-F1
#
_cell.length_a   1.000
_cell.length_b   1.000
_cell.length_c   1.000
_cell.angle_alpha   90.00
_cell.angle_beta   90.00
_cell.angle_gamma   90.00
#
_symmetry.space_group_name_H-M   'P 1'
#
loop_
_entity.id
_entity.type
_entity.pdbx_description
1 polymer ?
#
loop_
_entity_poly.entity_id
_entity_poly.type
_entity_poly.pdbx_seq_one_letter_code
_entity_poly.pdbx_strand_id
1 'polypeptide(L)'
;MTCCRSMRGSTLLEAAIACALLAVASLGVVAALLAAIRSERDTAACEPAVLVADSWAEMARAGGPSGVDWDASMSGLRHGKLVATNAGADISNVRVEWERSAGLAASPLRCDGDAAAARDAAKSCVTLAYASTQRR
;
A
#
# COMPACT_ATOMS: atom_id res chain seq x y z
N MET A 1 17.14 63.34 18.63
CA MET A 1 17.45 62.32 17.60
C MET A 1 17.50 60.95 18.26
N THR A 2 16.37 60.23 18.34
CA THR A 2 16.31 58.88 18.94
C THR A 2 15.42 57.91 18.15
N CYS A 3 15.03 58.29 16.93
CA CYS A 3 14.10 57.51 16.10
C CYS A 3 14.71 56.19 15.54
N CYS A 4 16.05 56.11 15.45
CA CYS A 4 16.73 54.96 14.84
C CYS A 4 16.68 53.66 15.67
N ARG A 5 16.44 53.73 16.98
CA ARG A 5 16.35 52.53 17.85
C ARG A 5 15.00 51.83 17.77
N SER A 6 13.93 52.59 17.52
CA SER A 6 12.56 52.06 17.43
C SER A 6 12.32 51.28 16.12
N MET A 7 12.86 51.76 14.99
CA MET A 7 12.72 51.05 13.71
C MET A 7 13.50 49.72 13.65
N ARG A 8 14.68 49.63 14.28
CA ARG A 8 15.47 48.38 14.32
C ARG A 8 14.79 47.25 15.12
N GLY A 9 14.02 47.59 16.14
CA GLY A 9 13.24 46.61 16.91
C GLY A 9 12.05 46.06 16.13
N SER A 10 11.39 46.92 15.34
CA SER A 10 10.31 46.52 14.42
C SER A 10 10.81 45.56 13.33
N THR A 11 11.95 45.87 12.69
CA THR A 11 12.51 44.99 11.65
C THR A 11 13.00 43.65 12.18
N LEU A 12 13.52 43.60 13.42
CA LEU A 12 13.97 42.35 14.05
C LEU A 12 12.80 41.46 14.48
N LEU A 13 11.73 42.06 15.04
CA LEU A 13 10.52 41.33 15.37
C LEU A 13 9.86 40.77 14.10
N GLU A 14 9.76 41.60 13.05
CA GLU A 14 9.20 41.21 11.76
C GLU A 14 10.01 40.08 11.11
N ALA A 15 11.34 40.17 11.14
CA ALA A 15 12.21 39.08 10.69
C ALA A 15 12.04 37.82 11.53
N ALA A 16 11.93 37.93 12.86
CA ALA A 16 11.70 36.77 13.73
C ALA A 16 10.35 36.10 13.46
N ILE A 17 9.29 36.88 13.24
CA ILE A 17 7.97 36.37 12.87
C ILE A 17 8.03 35.70 11.50
N ALA A 18 8.66 36.33 10.50
CA ALA A 18 8.83 35.76 9.18
C ALA A 18 9.60 34.44 9.22
N CYS A 19 10.69 34.37 9.99
CA CYS A 19 11.45 33.14 10.22
C CYS A 19 10.60 32.07 10.92
N ALA A 20 9.81 32.43 11.92
CA ALA A 20 8.93 31.50 12.62
C ALA A 20 7.85 30.94 11.68
N LEU A 21 7.22 31.78 10.87
CA LEU A 21 6.22 31.36 9.88
C LEU A 21 6.84 30.45 8.81
N LEU A 22 8.03 30.79 8.33
CA LEU A 22 8.76 29.97 7.36
C LEU A 22 9.13 28.60 7.94
N ALA A 23 9.55 28.57 9.21
CA ALA A 23 9.86 27.32 9.92
C ALA A 23 8.62 26.45 10.11
N VAL A 24 7.48 27.04 10.50
CA VAL A 24 6.22 26.29 10.64
C VAL A 24 5.74 25.77 9.29
N ALA A 25 5.82 26.58 8.23
CA ALA A 25 5.46 26.17 6.89
C ALA A 25 6.35 25.03 6.38
N SER A 26 7.67 25.11 6.58
CA SER A 26 8.60 24.06 6.16
C SER A 26 8.37 22.75 6.92
N LEU A 27 8.10 22.80 8.22
CA LEU A 27 7.70 21.63 9.02
C LEU A 27 6.42 20.99 8.49
N GLY A 28 5.42 21.81 8.12
CA GLY A 28 4.18 21.34 7.50
C GLY A 28 4.42 20.61 6.18
N VAL A 29 5.27 21.17 5.31
CA VAL A 29 5.65 20.53 4.03
C VAL A 29 6.37 19.21 4.27
N VAL A 30 7.33 19.16 5.19
CA VAL A 30 8.06 17.92 5.53
C VAL A 30 7.10 16.85 6.06
N ALA A 31 6.16 17.22 6.92
CA ALA A 31 5.15 16.29 7.43
C ALA A 31 4.26 15.72 6.31
N ALA A 32 3.82 16.57 5.37
CA ALA A 32 3.02 16.14 4.22
C ALA A 32 3.80 15.21 3.29
N LEU A 33 5.07 15.53 2.99
CA LEU A 33 5.94 14.67 2.18
C LEU A 33 6.18 13.31 2.85
N LEU A 34 6.41 13.29 4.16
CA LEU A 34 6.55 12.04 4.90
C LEU A 34 5.26 11.21 4.86
N ALA A 35 4.09 11.83 4.95
CA ALA A 35 2.82 11.14 4.82
C ALA A 35 2.62 10.57 3.41
N ALA A 36 2.93 11.34 2.37
CA ALA A 36 2.85 10.90 0.97
C ALA A 36 3.78 9.72 0.69
N ILE A 37 5.05 9.80 1.11
CA ILE A 37 6.02 8.71 0.92
C ILE A 37 5.58 7.43 1.64
N ARG A 38 4.99 7.55 2.85
CA ARG A 38 4.45 6.38 3.55
C ARG A 38 3.27 5.77 2.79
N SER A 39 2.39 6.60 2.24
CA SER A 39 1.26 6.15 1.41
C SER A 39 1.70 5.48 0.11
N GLU A 40 2.69 6.03 -0.59
CA GLU A 40 3.22 5.45 -1.83
C GLU A 40 3.87 4.09 -1.59
N ARG A 41 4.57 3.92 -0.47
CA ARG A 41 5.17 2.62 -0.11
C ARG A 41 4.12 1.55 0.17
N ASP A 42 2.95 1.92 0.66
CA ASP A 42 1.86 0.97 0.86
C ASP A 42 1.18 0.56 -0.46
N THR A 43 1.07 1.48 -1.41
CA THR A 43 0.47 1.19 -2.73
C THR A 43 1.44 0.48 -3.67
N ALA A 44 2.75 0.68 -3.51
CA ALA A 44 3.77 0.05 -4.35
C ALA A 44 3.76 -1.48 -4.30
N ALA A 45 3.30 -2.08 -3.19
CA ALA A 45 3.16 -3.54 -3.08
C ALA A 45 1.85 -4.07 -3.73
N CYS A 46 0.87 -3.19 -3.98
CA CYS A 46 -0.40 -3.59 -4.58
C CYS A 46 -0.26 -3.95 -6.05
N GLU A 47 0.49 -3.15 -6.82
CA GLU A 47 0.74 -3.40 -8.24
C GLU A 47 1.34 -4.79 -8.53
N PRO A 48 2.47 -5.21 -7.91
CA PRO A 48 3.01 -6.55 -8.13
C PRO A 48 2.05 -7.64 -7.62
N ALA A 49 1.31 -7.42 -6.54
CA ALA A 49 0.32 -8.39 -6.07
C ALA A 49 -0.84 -8.60 -7.06
N VAL A 50 -1.31 -7.53 -7.72
CA VAL A 50 -2.32 -7.61 -8.79
C VAL A 50 -1.75 -8.35 -10.00
N LEU A 51 -0.53 -8.05 -10.43
CA LEU A 51 0.11 -8.72 -11.57
C LEU A 51 0.31 -10.22 -11.32
N VAL A 52 0.69 -10.62 -10.10
CA VAL A 52 0.80 -12.04 -9.71
C VAL A 52 -0.57 -12.72 -9.72
N ALA A 53 -1.61 -12.06 -9.18
CA ALA A 53 -2.97 -12.62 -9.18
C ALA A 53 -3.53 -12.78 -10.60
N ASP A 54 -3.30 -11.80 -11.48
CA ASP A 54 -3.74 -11.83 -12.87
C ASP A 54 -3.01 -12.92 -13.67
N SER A 55 -1.67 -12.98 -13.58
CA SER A 55 -0.88 -14.03 -14.24
C SER A 55 -1.24 -15.43 -13.77
N TRP A 56 -1.56 -15.61 -12.48
CA TRP A 56 -2.10 -16.88 -11.98
C TRP A 56 -3.42 -17.23 -12.66
N ALA A 57 -4.37 -16.29 -12.74
CA ALA A 57 -5.67 -16.52 -13.37
C ALA A 57 -5.52 -16.87 -14.86
N GLU A 58 -4.65 -16.18 -15.59
CA GLU A 58 -4.35 -16.48 -16.99
C GLU A 58 -3.74 -17.87 -17.16
N MET A 59 -2.76 -18.24 -16.33
CA MET A 59 -2.16 -19.57 -16.35
C MET A 59 -3.16 -20.66 -16.01
N ALA A 60 -4.02 -20.42 -15.02
CA ALA A 60 -5.08 -21.36 -14.64
C ALA A 60 -6.07 -21.58 -15.79
N ARG A 61 -6.44 -20.52 -16.53
CA ARG A 61 -7.27 -20.62 -17.75
C ARG A 61 -6.55 -21.34 -18.89
N ALA A 62 -5.24 -21.17 -19.01
CA ALA A 62 -4.42 -21.77 -20.07
C ALA A 62 -4.14 -23.27 -19.88
N GLY A 63 -4.53 -23.87 -18.75
CA GLY A 63 -4.35 -25.30 -18.49
C GLY A 63 -3.56 -25.63 -17.22
N GLY A 64 -3.17 -24.61 -16.45
CA GLY A 64 -2.67 -24.78 -15.09
C GLY A 64 -1.40 -23.96 -14.80
N PRO A 65 -1.14 -23.64 -13.51
CA PRO A 65 -0.03 -22.78 -13.09
C PRO A 65 1.33 -23.52 -12.98
N SER A 66 1.47 -24.69 -13.62
CA SER A 66 2.66 -25.53 -13.51
C SER A 66 3.87 -24.94 -14.24
N GLY A 67 5.07 -25.10 -13.67
CA GLY A 67 6.33 -24.67 -14.29
C GLY A 67 6.72 -23.22 -14.03
N VAL A 68 5.91 -22.48 -13.26
CA VAL A 68 6.23 -21.14 -12.76
C VAL A 68 6.66 -21.22 -11.30
N ASP A 69 7.76 -20.56 -10.96
CA ASP A 69 8.16 -20.32 -9.58
C ASP A 69 7.36 -19.14 -9.01
N TRP A 70 6.25 -19.47 -8.35
CA TRP A 70 5.35 -18.49 -7.76
C TRP A 70 5.93 -17.83 -6.51
N ASP A 71 6.82 -18.51 -5.79
CA ASP A 71 7.50 -17.94 -4.63
C ASP A 71 8.47 -16.83 -5.09
N ALA A 72 9.22 -17.07 -6.17
CA ALA A 72 10.06 -16.04 -6.79
C ALA A 72 9.23 -14.86 -7.32
N SER A 73 8.06 -15.12 -7.93
CA SER A 73 7.13 -14.10 -8.41
C SER A 73 6.61 -13.19 -7.29
N MET A 74 6.59 -13.67 -6.05
CA MET A 74 6.18 -12.91 -4.86
C MET A 74 7.35 -12.27 -4.09
N SER A 75 8.59 -12.36 -4.58
CA SER A 75 9.79 -11.88 -3.86
C SER A 75 9.77 -10.38 -3.49
N GLY A 76 9.05 -9.56 -4.26
CA GLY A 76 8.82 -8.14 -3.95
C GLY A 76 7.80 -7.88 -2.83
N LEU A 77 7.07 -8.91 -2.40
CA LEU A 77 6.05 -8.84 -1.37
C LEU A 77 6.60 -9.37 -0.04
N ARG A 78 6.58 -8.53 1.00
CA ARG A 78 7.06 -8.93 2.33
C ARG A 78 6.20 -10.06 2.89
N HIS A 79 6.81 -11.24 3.08
CA HIS A 79 6.12 -12.47 3.46
C HIS A 79 4.89 -12.74 2.56
N GLY A 80 5.07 -12.53 1.25
CA GLY A 80 4.06 -12.78 0.24
C GLY A 80 3.56 -14.22 0.27
N LYS A 81 2.26 -14.40 0.10
CA LYS A 81 1.60 -15.71 0.03
C LYS A 81 0.51 -15.70 -1.04
N LEU A 82 0.53 -16.70 -1.91
CA LEU A 82 -0.53 -16.95 -2.88
C LEU A 82 -1.44 -18.06 -2.37
N VAL A 83 -2.75 -17.85 -2.48
CA VAL A 83 -3.80 -18.79 -2.10
C VAL A 83 -4.83 -18.84 -3.21
N ALA A 84 -4.89 -19.97 -3.93
CA ALA A 84 -5.96 -20.22 -4.88
C ALA A 84 -7.06 -21.06 -4.24
N THR A 85 -8.32 -20.66 -4.41
CA THR A 85 -9.49 -21.39 -3.92
C THR A 85 -10.47 -21.63 -5.07
N ASN A 86 -11.08 -22.82 -5.11
CA ASN A 86 -12.18 -23.09 -6.03
C ASN A 86 -13.46 -22.63 -5.36
N ALA A 87 -14.15 -21.65 -5.95
CA ALA A 87 -15.38 -21.08 -5.39
C ALA A 87 -16.65 -21.84 -5.84
N GLY A 88 -16.49 -22.88 -6.66
CA GLY A 88 -17.59 -23.63 -7.28
C GLY A 88 -18.18 -22.90 -8.50
N ALA A 89 -19.12 -23.56 -9.19
CA ALA A 89 -19.86 -23.00 -10.34
C ALA A 89 -18.96 -22.37 -11.42
N ASP A 90 -17.89 -23.07 -11.81
CA ASP A 90 -16.90 -22.64 -12.81
C ASP A 90 -16.17 -21.33 -12.48
N ILE A 91 -16.20 -20.90 -11.21
CA ILE A 91 -15.47 -19.74 -10.71
C ILE A 91 -14.42 -20.21 -9.70
N SER A 92 -13.22 -19.70 -9.86
CA SER A 92 -12.13 -19.84 -8.90
C SER A 92 -11.64 -18.47 -8.49
N ASN A 93 -11.04 -18.39 -7.31
CA ASN A 93 -10.41 -17.18 -6.80
C ASN A 93 -8.91 -17.43 -6.63
N VAL A 94 -8.12 -16.37 -6.81
CA VAL A 94 -6.75 -16.32 -6.35
C VAL A 94 -6.58 -15.11 -5.46
N ARG A 95 -5.95 -15.32 -4.31
CA ARG A 95 -5.62 -14.28 -3.36
C ARG A 95 -4.12 -14.21 -3.20
N VAL A 96 -3.58 -13.00 -3.25
CA VAL A 96 -2.20 -12.70 -2.87
C VAL A 96 -2.24 -11.89 -1.58
N GLU A 97 -1.58 -12.37 -0.54
CA GLU A 97 -1.49 -11.74 0.78
C GLU A 97 -0.04 -11.32 1.04
N TRP A 98 0.17 -10.21 1.76
CA TRP A 98 1.49 -9.76 2.18
C TRP A 98 1.42 -9.02 3.52
N GLU A 99 2.55 -8.94 4.23
CA GLU A 99 2.65 -8.22 5.49
C GLU A 99 2.75 -6.71 5.26
N ARG A 100 1.98 -5.92 6.02
CA ARG A 100 2.06 -4.46 5.99
C ARG A 100 3.34 -3.99 6.70
N SER A 101 3.86 -2.84 6.26
CA SER A 101 4.92 -2.14 6.99
C SER A 101 4.38 -1.65 8.34
N ALA A 102 5.11 -1.92 9.44
CA ALA A 102 4.69 -1.48 10.78
C ALA A 102 4.57 0.06 10.84
N GLY A 103 3.46 0.58 11.37
CA GLY A 103 3.27 2.01 11.65
C GLY A 103 2.07 2.70 10.99
N LEU A 104 1.22 1.97 10.26
CA LEU A 104 0.04 2.53 9.60
C LEU A 104 -1.26 1.97 10.21
N ALA A 105 -2.21 2.89 10.45
CA ALA A 105 -3.53 2.54 10.96
C ALA A 105 -4.22 1.58 9.97
N ALA A 106 -4.80 0.51 10.51
CA ALA A 106 -5.51 -0.49 9.73
C ALA A 106 -6.74 0.15 9.06
N SER A 107 -6.67 0.35 7.75
CA SER A 107 -7.89 0.49 6.95
C SER A 107 -8.50 -0.91 6.77
N PRO A 108 -9.81 -1.10 6.98
CA PRO A 108 -10.42 -2.43 6.91
C PRO A 108 -10.32 -2.94 5.47
N LEU A 109 -9.52 -3.97 5.25
CA LEU A 109 -9.39 -4.60 3.94
C LEU A 109 -10.37 -5.77 3.87
N ARG A 110 -11.42 -5.63 3.04
CA ARG A 110 -12.33 -6.74 2.74
C ARG A 110 -11.63 -7.72 1.80
N CYS A 111 -10.98 -8.73 2.39
CA CYS A 111 -10.52 -9.93 1.69
C CYS A 111 -11.63 -11.01 1.73
N ASP A 112 -12.84 -10.69 1.27
CA ASP A 112 -13.96 -11.64 1.41
C ASP A 112 -13.91 -12.76 0.35
N GLY A 113 -14.08 -13.98 0.86
CA GLY A 113 -14.07 -15.26 0.16
C GLY A 113 -14.00 -16.46 1.11
N ASP A 114 -13.58 -16.24 2.37
CA ASP A 114 -13.87 -17.15 3.49
C ASP A 114 -13.63 -16.41 4.82
N ALA A 115 -14.64 -16.40 5.69
CA ALA A 115 -14.73 -15.60 6.91
C ALA A 115 -13.66 -15.90 7.99
N ALA A 116 -12.73 -16.82 7.73
CA ALA A 116 -11.60 -17.10 8.62
C ALA A 116 -10.40 -16.14 8.43
N ALA A 117 -10.34 -15.38 7.33
CA ALA A 117 -9.20 -14.50 7.02
C ALA A 117 -9.30 -13.08 7.64
N ALA A 118 -10.41 -12.74 8.29
CA ALA A 118 -10.65 -11.39 8.81
C ALA A 118 -9.95 -11.07 10.16
N ARG A 119 -9.00 -11.89 10.62
CA ARG A 119 -8.42 -11.73 11.97
C ARG A 119 -7.04 -11.11 12.04
N ASP A 120 -6.37 -10.89 10.91
CA ASP A 120 -4.99 -10.45 10.92
C ASP A 120 -4.85 -9.05 10.30
N ALA A 121 -5.14 -8.02 11.10
CA ALA A 121 -5.02 -6.60 10.72
C ALA A 121 -3.60 -6.22 10.24
N ALA A 122 -2.61 -7.09 10.44
CA ALA A 122 -1.24 -6.95 9.98
C ALA A 122 -1.03 -7.26 8.48
N LYS A 123 -2.02 -7.86 7.79
CA LYS A 123 -1.87 -8.29 6.40
C LYS A 123 -2.68 -7.42 5.43
N SER A 124 -2.10 -7.20 4.25
CA SER A 124 -2.76 -6.67 3.07
C SER A 124 -3.02 -7.80 2.08
N CYS A 125 -4.00 -7.64 1.20
CA CYS A 125 -4.38 -8.66 0.23
C CYS A 125 -4.92 -8.07 -1.08
N VAL A 126 -4.86 -8.85 -2.14
CA VAL A 126 -5.64 -8.69 -3.38
C VAL A 126 -6.32 -10.03 -3.65
N THR A 127 -7.61 -10.02 -4.01
CA THR A 127 -8.33 -11.23 -4.44
C THR A 127 -8.90 -10.98 -5.83
N LEU A 128 -8.66 -11.91 -6.76
CA LEU A 128 -9.17 -11.88 -8.12
C LEU A 128 -9.99 -13.15 -8.38
N ALA A 129 -11.24 -12.97 -8.79
CA ALA A 129 -12.10 -14.04 -9.27
C ALA A 129 -11.88 -14.26 -10.76
N TYR A 130 -11.86 -15.52 -11.19
CA TYR A 130 -11.69 -15.90 -12.58
C TYR A 130 -12.53 -17.13 -12.94
N ALA A 131 -12.97 -17.20 -14.19
CA ALA A 131 -13.59 -18.40 -14.72
C ALA A 131 -12.57 -19.54 -14.80
N SER A 132 -12.89 -20.68 -14.20
CA SER A 132 -12.10 -21.91 -14.27
C SER A 132 -12.89 -22.96 -15.05
N THR A 133 -12.44 -23.27 -16.27
CA THR A 133 -13.02 -24.37 -17.04
C THR A 133 -12.57 -25.70 -16.44
N GLN A 134 -13.43 -26.35 -15.65
CA GLN A 134 -13.18 -27.72 -15.25
C GLN A 134 -13.33 -28.60 -16.50
N ARG A 135 -12.21 -28.96 -17.16
CA ARG A 135 -12.27 -29.98 -18.22
C ARG A 135 -12.75 -31.27 -17.58
N ARG A 136 -13.97 -31.67 -17.90
CA ARG A 136 -14.55 -32.96 -17.56
C ARG A 136 -13.91 -34.08 -18.38
#